data_AF-A0A1N6XVN6-F1
#
_entry.id   AF-A0A1N6XVN6-F1
#
_cell.length_a   1.000
_cell.length_b   1.000
_cell.length_c   1.000
_cell.angle_alpha   90.00
_cell.angle_beta   90.00
_cell.angle_gamma   90.00
#
_symmetry.space_group_name_H-M   'P 1'
#
loop_
_entity.id
_entity.type
_entity.pdbx_description
1 polymer ?
#
loop_
_entity_poly.entity_id
_entity_poly.type
_entity_poly.pdbx_seq_one_letter_code
_entity_poly.pdbx_strand_id
1 'polypeptide(L)'
;MSQTVVLGVIGSDAHVVGITILEQAFSAAGFDVVNLGVQTSQEEFAEEAVTHDAEAVLVSSLYGHAEQDCQGFHEVLAESDVDAVTYIGGNLAVGQDEFDQTRRTFRKLGFDRVFDSETDPEDAIEALREDLQITPTESERATISS
;
A
#
# COMPACT_ATOMS: atom_id res chain seq x y z
N MET A 1 11.67 -4.41 14.83
CA MET A 1 11.20 -4.13 13.48
C MET A 1 9.77 -3.70 13.66
N SER A 2 9.49 -2.43 13.43
CA SER A 2 8.18 -1.80 13.53
C SER A 2 7.36 -2.26 12.33
N GLN A 3 6.34 -3.11 12.53
CA GLN A 3 5.51 -3.62 11.44
C GLN A 3 4.45 -2.60 11.03
N THR A 4 4.87 -1.33 10.93
CA THR A 4 3.99 -0.19 10.71
C THR A 4 3.75 0.00 9.22
N VAL A 5 2.48 0.15 8.86
CA VAL A 5 2.00 0.26 7.50
C VAL A 5 1.17 1.53 7.36
N VAL A 6 1.60 2.44 6.51
CA VAL A 6 0.85 3.67 6.20
C VAL A 6 -0.08 3.40 5.02
N LEU A 7 -1.36 3.68 5.21
CA LEU A 7 -2.40 3.52 4.19
C LEU A 7 -3.05 4.87 3.89
N GLY A 8 -3.39 5.11 2.64
CA GLY A 8 -4.25 6.25 2.31
C GLY A 8 -4.64 6.29 0.84
N VAL A 9 -5.33 7.36 0.49
CA VAL A 9 -5.74 7.66 -0.89
C VAL A 9 -5.17 9.02 -1.29
N ILE A 10 -4.31 9.03 -2.31
CA ILE A 10 -3.74 10.27 -2.85
C ILE A 10 -4.79 10.98 -3.72
N GLY A 11 -4.84 12.30 -3.64
CA GLY A 11 -5.52 13.14 -4.62
C GLY A 11 -6.96 13.50 -4.27
N SER A 12 -7.88 13.50 -5.24
CA SER A 12 -9.30 13.89 -5.01
C SER A 12 -10.24 12.71 -4.79
N ASP A 13 -9.69 11.52 -4.58
CA ASP A 13 -10.46 10.31 -4.45
C ASP A 13 -11.05 10.18 -3.04
N ALA A 14 -12.39 10.12 -2.97
CA ALA A 14 -13.17 10.04 -1.74
C ALA A 14 -13.62 8.59 -1.42
N HIS A 15 -13.10 7.58 -2.11
CA HIS A 15 -13.48 6.19 -1.88
C HIS A 15 -12.82 5.62 -0.63
N VAL A 16 -13.51 5.78 0.51
CA VAL A 16 -13.06 5.29 1.82
C VAL A 16 -13.14 3.76 1.94
N VAL A 17 -14.00 3.10 1.16
CA VAL A 17 -14.27 1.65 1.35
C VAL A 17 -13.02 0.79 1.14
N GLY A 18 -12.22 1.08 0.11
CA GLY A 18 -11.00 0.31 -0.18
C GLY A 18 -9.99 0.38 0.97
N ILE A 19 -9.67 1.59 1.43
CA ILE A 19 -8.72 1.79 2.54
C ILE A 19 -9.23 1.22 3.85
N THR A 20 -10.53 1.27 4.14
CA THR A 20 -11.08 0.67 5.37
C THR A 20 -11.00 -0.86 5.34
N ILE A 21 -11.20 -1.49 4.19
CA ILE A 21 -11.02 -2.94 4.04
C ILE A 21 -9.56 -3.32 4.26
N LEU A 22 -8.63 -2.59 3.63
CA LEU A 22 -7.20 -2.81 3.81
C LEU A 22 -6.79 -2.60 5.28
N GLU A 23 -7.23 -1.52 5.91
CA GLU A 23 -6.96 -1.24 7.33
C GLU A 23 -7.37 -2.40 8.23
N GLN A 24 -8.59 -2.91 8.05
CA GLN A 24 -9.08 -4.05 8.83
C GLN A 24 -8.28 -5.33 8.55
N ALA A 25 -7.93 -5.59 7.29
CA ALA A 25 -7.19 -6.79 6.91
C ALA A 25 -5.75 -6.77 7.44
N PHE A 26 -5.02 -5.66 7.26
CA PHE A 26 -3.66 -5.51 7.76
C PHE A 26 -3.61 -5.50 9.30
N SER A 27 -4.56 -4.82 9.95
CA SER A 27 -4.66 -4.84 11.41
C SER A 27 -4.98 -6.24 11.94
N ALA A 28 -5.88 -6.97 11.29
CA ALA A 28 -6.18 -8.37 11.64
C ALA A 28 -4.98 -9.31 11.41
N ALA A 29 -4.13 -9.01 10.45
CA ALA A 29 -2.89 -9.74 10.18
C ALA A 29 -1.73 -9.39 11.15
N GLY A 30 -1.95 -8.45 12.06
CA GLY A 30 -1.01 -8.07 13.13
C GLY A 30 -0.09 -6.90 12.80
N PHE A 31 -0.37 -6.14 11.73
CA PHE A 31 0.39 -4.94 11.39
C PHE A 31 -0.15 -3.71 12.13
N ASP A 32 0.73 -2.77 12.46
CA ASP A 32 0.38 -1.47 13.01
C ASP A 32 -0.04 -0.55 11.86
N VAL A 33 -1.34 -0.34 11.69
CA VAL A 33 -1.85 0.40 10.53
C VAL A 33 -2.05 1.88 10.88
N VAL A 34 -1.45 2.77 10.08
CA VAL A 34 -1.66 4.21 10.11
C VAL A 34 -2.48 4.60 8.89
N ASN A 35 -3.78 4.81 9.09
CA ASN A 35 -4.69 5.21 8.01
C ASN A 35 -4.80 6.75 7.93
N LEU A 36 -4.24 7.32 6.86
CA LEU A 36 -4.27 8.76 6.56
C LEU A 36 -5.64 9.21 6.01
N GLY A 37 -6.47 8.25 5.59
CA GLY A 37 -7.80 8.51 5.06
C GLY A 37 -7.79 8.83 3.57
N VAL A 38 -8.67 9.74 3.19
CA VAL A 38 -8.90 10.14 1.80
C VAL A 38 -8.45 11.56 1.55
N GLN A 39 -8.05 11.83 0.32
CA GLN A 39 -7.54 13.14 -0.12
C GLN A 39 -6.25 13.56 0.58
N THR A 40 -5.39 12.59 0.83
CA THR A 40 -4.08 12.79 1.46
C THR A 40 -3.07 13.32 0.43
N SER A 41 -2.20 14.24 0.84
CA SER A 41 -1.12 14.72 -0.02
C SER A 41 0.07 13.76 -0.03
N GLN A 42 0.89 13.82 -1.08
CA GLN A 42 2.12 13.03 -1.14
C GLN A 42 3.08 13.35 0.02
N GLU A 43 3.12 14.63 0.45
CA GLU A 43 3.95 15.08 1.55
C GLU A 43 3.49 14.47 2.89
N GLU A 44 2.18 14.44 3.13
CA GLU A 44 1.62 13.86 4.37
C GLU A 44 1.94 12.36 4.46
N PHE A 45 1.90 11.64 3.34
CA PHE A 45 2.36 10.24 3.29
C PHE A 45 3.82 10.09 3.72
N ALA A 46 4.71 10.97 3.24
CA ALA A 46 6.12 10.91 3.59
C ALA A 46 6.36 11.29 5.06
N GLU A 47 5.71 12.37 5.54
CA GLU A 47 5.79 12.83 6.93
C GLU A 47 5.34 11.74 7.91
N GLU A 48 4.23 11.07 7.62
CA GLU A 48 3.67 10.02 8.48
C GLU A 48 4.49 8.73 8.39
N ALA A 49 5.02 8.39 7.20
CA ALA A 49 5.95 7.28 7.05
C ALA A 49 7.22 7.49 7.91
N VAL A 50 7.80 8.69 7.92
CA VAL A 50 8.95 9.02 8.79
C VAL A 50 8.55 9.02 10.26
N THR A 51 7.43 9.66 10.61
CA THR A 51 6.97 9.80 12.00
C THR A 51 6.73 8.46 12.66
N HIS A 52 6.22 7.51 11.90
CA HIS A 52 5.85 6.18 12.37
C HIS A 52 6.87 5.08 12.06
N ASP A 53 8.02 5.45 11.48
CA ASP A 53 9.07 4.52 11.04
C ASP A 53 8.47 3.36 10.23
N ALA A 54 7.66 3.75 9.22
CA ALA A 54 6.85 2.83 8.44
C ALA A 54 7.72 1.93 7.58
N GLU A 55 7.44 0.63 7.64
CA GLU A 55 8.10 -0.36 6.79
C GLU A 55 7.44 -0.42 5.41
N ALA A 56 6.16 -0.01 5.29
CA ALA A 56 5.44 0.01 4.03
C ALA A 56 4.47 1.18 3.90
N VAL A 57 4.29 1.62 2.65
CA VAL A 57 3.34 2.66 2.25
C VAL A 57 2.43 2.12 1.15
N LEU A 58 1.12 2.05 1.42
CA LEU A 58 0.12 1.58 0.47
C LEU A 58 -0.79 2.73 0.04
N VAL A 59 -0.89 2.90 -1.27
CA VAL A 59 -1.76 3.88 -1.92
C VAL A 59 -2.93 3.16 -2.56
N SER A 60 -4.15 3.52 -2.17
CA SER A 60 -5.37 3.05 -2.82
C SER A 60 -5.87 4.13 -3.78
N SER A 61 -6.29 3.75 -4.99
CA SER A 61 -6.95 4.66 -5.93
C SER A 61 -8.03 3.91 -6.72
N LEU A 62 -9.23 4.47 -6.81
CA LEU A 62 -10.40 3.84 -7.44
C LEU A 62 -11.01 4.64 -8.59
N TYR A 63 -10.53 5.86 -8.84
CA TYR A 63 -11.09 6.75 -9.88
C TYR A 63 -10.27 6.81 -11.18
N GLY A 64 -9.24 5.99 -11.31
CA GLY A 64 -8.54 5.72 -12.56
C GLY A 64 -7.53 6.78 -13.03
N HIS A 65 -7.23 7.79 -12.20
CA HIS A 65 -6.22 8.81 -12.52
C HIS A 65 -4.98 8.69 -11.60
N ALA A 66 -4.73 7.50 -11.07
CA ALA A 66 -3.65 7.26 -10.13
C ALA A 66 -2.27 7.63 -10.70
N GLU A 67 -2.06 7.53 -12.01
CA GLU A 67 -0.79 7.93 -12.65
C GLU A 67 -0.50 9.42 -12.44
N GLN A 68 -1.52 10.27 -12.60
CA GLN A 68 -1.38 11.71 -12.44
C GLN A 68 -1.16 12.09 -10.97
N ASP A 69 -1.85 11.40 -10.06
CA ASP A 69 -1.73 11.66 -8.62
C ASP A 69 -0.40 11.16 -8.04
N CYS A 70 0.15 10.08 -8.57
CA CYS A 70 1.39 9.47 -8.06
C CYS A 70 2.65 10.01 -8.76
N GLN A 71 2.52 10.90 -9.75
CA GLN A 71 3.68 11.57 -10.34
C GLN A 71 4.42 12.38 -9.26
N GLY A 72 5.73 12.16 -9.14
CA GLY A 72 6.57 12.78 -8.12
C GLY A 72 6.50 12.13 -6.73
N PHE A 73 5.65 11.13 -6.51
CA PHE A 73 5.46 10.55 -5.19
C PHE A 73 6.74 9.91 -4.63
N HIS A 74 7.42 9.09 -5.43
CA HIS A 74 8.69 8.48 -5.05
C HIS A 74 9.82 9.50 -4.88
N GLU A 75 9.75 10.65 -5.56
CA GLU A 75 10.70 11.75 -5.34
C GLU A 75 10.47 12.36 -3.96
N VAL A 76 9.22 12.62 -3.57
CA VAL A 76 8.87 13.13 -2.23
C VAL A 76 9.28 12.17 -1.11
N LEU A 77 9.05 10.86 -1.30
CA LEU A 77 9.52 9.84 -0.35
C LEU A 77 11.04 9.83 -0.23
N ALA A 78 11.76 9.90 -1.35
CA ALA A 78 13.21 9.92 -1.37
C ALA A 78 13.80 11.21 -0.75
N GLU A 79 13.17 12.37 -0.99
CA GLU A 79 13.55 13.64 -0.37
C GLU A 79 13.32 13.67 1.15
N SER A 80 12.44 12.80 1.64
CA SER A 80 12.12 12.65 3.06
C SER A 80 12.88 11.51 3.74
N ASP A 81 13.85 10.88 3.07
CA ASP A 81 14.60 9.71 3.56
C ASP A 81 13.68 8.52 3.97
N VAL A 82 12.59 8.30 3.22
CA VAL A 82 11.69 7.15 3.43
C VAL A 82 12.18 5.93 2.63
N ASP A 83 12.60 4.88 3.35
CA ASP A 83 13.05 3.59 2.79
C ASP A 83 11.96 2.49 2.81
N ALA A 84 10.69 2.88 2.94
CA ALA A 84 9.55 1.97 3.03
C ALA A 84 9.22 1.31 1.68
N VAL A 85 8.75 0.06 1.70
CA VAL A 85 8.26 -0.59 0.48
C VAL A 85 6.94 0.03 0.03
N THR A 86 6.82 0.30 -1.27
CA THR A 86 5.70 1.08 -1.82
C THR A 86 4.74 0.22 -2.63
N TYR A 87 3.46 0.39 -2.32
CA TYR A 87 2.39 -0.45 -2.82
C TYR A 87 1.30 0.45 -3.40
N ILE A 88 0.71 0.03 -4.52
CA ILE A 88 -0.45 0.71 -5.08
C ILE A 88 -1.51 -0.28 -5.54
N GLY A 89 -2.77 0.00 -5.25
CA GLY A 89 -3.89 -0.91 -5.51
C GLY A 89 -5.20 -0.21 -5.87
N GLY A 90 -6.10 -0.96 -6.51
CA GLY A 90 -7.43 -0.49 -6.89
C GLY A 90 -7.59 -0.29 -8.40
N ASN A 91 -8.45 0.65 -8.78
CA ASN A 91 -8.74 0.97 -10.18
C ASN A 91 -7.88 2.15 -10.62
N LEU A 92 -6.68 1.83 -11.12
CA LEU A 92 -5.59 2.79 -11.35
C LEU A 92 -5.66 3.53 -12.70
N ALA A 93 -6.39 3.00 -13.68
CA ALA A 93 -6.50 3.57 -15.03
C ALA A 93 -7.95 3.61 -15.51
N VAL A 94 -8.33 4.66 -16.25
CA VAL A 94 -9.65 4.75 -16.90
C VAL A 94 -9.60 4.10 -18.29
N GLY A 95 -10.14 2.89 -18.44
CA GLY A 95 -10.22 2.26 -19.76
C GLY A 95 -10.33 0.73 -19.73
N GLN A 96 -10.17 0.11 -20.89
CA GLN A 96 -9.97 -1.34 -21.05
C GLN A 96 -8.46 -1.66 -21.21
N ASP A 97 -7.59 -0.83 -20.64
CA ASP A 97 -6.17 -1.10 -20.67
C ASP A 97 -5.88 -2.43 -19.96
N GLU A 98 -5.05 -3.26 -20.59
CA GLU A 98 -4.62 -4.51 -19.96
C GLU A 98 -3.87 -4.16 -18.67
N PHE A 99 -4.22 -4.80 -17.56
CA PHE A 99 -3.61 -4.54 -16.26
C PHE A 99 -2.08 -4.66 -16.28
N ASP A 100 -1.52 -5.54 -17.12
CA ASP A 100 -0.07 -5.64 -17.34
C ASP A 100 0.57 -4.32 -17.82
N GLN A 101 -0.13 -3.52 -18.61
CA GLN A 101 0.35 -2.20 -19.04
C GLN A 101 0.35 -1.24 -17.87
N THR A 102 -0.76 -1.15 -17.14
CA THR A 102 -0.91 -0.37 -15.91
C THR A 102 0.20 -0.71 -14.90
N ARG A 103 0.40 -2.00 -14.61
CA ARG A 103 1.47 -2.48 -13.74
C ARG A 103 2.85 -2.04 -14.18
N ARG A 104 3.16 -2.10 -15.48
CA ARG A 104 4.44 -1.62 -16.02
C ARG A 104 4.62 -0.12 -15.86
N THR A 105 3.57 0.67 -15.95
CA THR A 105 3.61 2.12 -15.73
C THR A 105 3.95 2.44 -14.28
N PHE A 106 3.22 1.89 -13.30
CA PHE A 106 3.48 2.17 -11.89
C PHE A 106 4.83 1.62 -11.41
N ARG A 107 5.27 0.48 -11.95
CA ARG A 107 6.63 -0.02 -11.73
C ARG A 107 7.72 0.93 -12.22
N LYS A 108 7.47 1.70 -13.29
CA LYS A 108 8.40 2.72 -13.78
C LYS A 108 8.37 4.00 -12.95
N LEU A 109 7.22 4.29 -12.30
CA LEU A 109 7.10 5.41 -11.37
C LEU A 109 7.86 5.15 -10.06
N GLY A 110 8.04 3.88 -9.69
CA GLY A 110 8.87 3.47 -8.55
C GLY A 110 8.20 2.45 -7.64
N PHE A 111 6.92 2.11 -7.85
CA PHE A 111 6.19 1.22 -6.94
C PHE A 111 6.75 -0.21 -6.93
N ASP A 112 6.96 -0.74 -5.71
CA ASP A 112 7.47 -2.10 -5.47
C ASP A 112 6.41 -3.17 -5.67
N ARG A 113 5.13 -2.87 -5.44
CA ARG A 113 4.00 -3.77 -5.71
C ARG A 113 2.83 -2.99 -6.31
N VAL A 114 2.18 -3.61 -7.29
CA VAL A 114 1.05 -3.00 -8.01
C VAL A 114 -0.04 -4.04 -8.12
N PHE A 115 -1.21 -3.70 -7.60
CA PHE A 115 -2.39 -4.53 -7.52
C PHE A 115 -3.56 -3.85 -8.24
N ASP A 116 -4.53 -4.63 -8.68
CA ASP A 116 -5.79 -4.11 -9.22
C ASP A 116 -6.88 -4.12 -8.15
N SER A 117 -8.10 -3.76 -8.54
CA SER A 117 -9.28 -3.84 -7.68
C SER A 117 -9.82 -5.26 -7.48
N GLU A 118 -9.29 -6.25 -8.21
CA GLU A 118 -9.71 -7.66 -8.11
C GLU A 118 -8.80 -8.45 -7.14
N THR A 119 -7.64 -7.90 -6.80
CA THR A 119 -6.67 -8.48 -5.86
C THR A 119 -7.26 -8.54 -4.45
N ASP A 120 -7.16 -9.70 -3.82
CA ASP A 120 -7.60 -9.88 -2.44
C ASP A 120 -6.61 -9.22 -1.45
N PRO A 121 -7.09 -8.59 -0.37
CA PRO A 121 -6.21 -8.00 0.65
C PRO A 121 -5.22 -9.00 1.25
N GLU A 122 -5.59 -10.28 1.28
CA GLU A 122 -4.72 -11.38 1.73
C GLU A 122 -3.46 -11.50 0.87
N ASP A 123 -3.56 -11.36 -0.45
CA ASP A 123 -2.41 -11.40 -1.36
C ASP A 123 -1.44 -10.23 -1.07
N ALA A 124 -1.98 -9.05 -0.78
CA ALA A 124 -1.17 -7.87 -0.44
C ALA A 124 -0.46 -8.05 0.92
N ILE A 125 -1.13 -8.68 1.88
CA ILE A 125 -0.56 -9.03 3.20
C ILE A 125 0.55 -10.06 3.06
N GLU A 126 0.34 -11.11 2.26
CA GLU A 126 1.36 -12.12 1.99
C GLU A 126 2.59 -11.50 1.33
N ALA A 127 2.38 -10.67 0.30
CA ALA A 127 3.46 -9.94 -0.35
C ALA A 127 4.23 -9.05 0.63
N LEU A 128 3.54 -8.36 1.54
CA LEU A 128 4.19 -7.52 2.55
C LEU A 128 5.02 -8.36 3.52
N ARG A 129 4.48 -9.49 3.98
CA ARG A 129 5.22 -10.41 4.87
C ARG A 129 6.50 -10.92 4.20
N GLU A 130 6.44 -11.24 2.91
CA GLU A 130 7.60 -11.65 2.13
C GLU A 130 8.63 -10.52 1.99
N ASP A 131 8.18 -9.32 1.63
CA ASP A 131 9.06 -8.16 1.41
C ASP A 131 9.75 -7.71 2.71
N LEU A 132 9.05 -7.77 3.84
CA LEU A 132 9.60 -7.49 5.17
C LEU A 132 10.34 -8.68 5.80
N GLN A 133 10.44 -9.81 5.08
CA GLN A 133 11.07 -11.05 5.55
C GLN A 133 10.51 -11.54 6.90
N ILE A 134 9.23 -11.24 7.17
CA ILE A 134 8.53 -11.67 8.37
C ILE A 134 8.27 -13.16 8.21
N THR A 135 9.12 -13.96 8.83
CA THR A 135 8.89 -15.40 8.93
C THR A 135 7.69 -15.60 9.86
N PRO A 136 6.66 -16.40 9.50
CA PRO A 136 5.55 -16.65 10.41
C PRO A 136 6.11 -17.20 11.72
N THR A 137 5.95 -16.44 12.79
CA THR A 137 6.42 -16.80 14.12
C THR A 137 5.79 -18.15 14.47
N GLU A 138 6.56 -19.08 15.04
CA GLU A 138 6.17 -20.48 15.30
C GLU A 138 4.84 -20.67 16.07
N SER A 139 4.25 -19.61 16.63
CA SER A 139 2.97 -19.61 17.34
C SER A 139 1.74 -20.00 16.48
N GLU A 140 1.76 -19.88 15.14
CA GLU A 140 0.63 -20.30 14.30
C GLU A 140 0.66 -21.79 13.90
N ARG A 141 1.77 -22.51 14.14
CA ARG A 141 1.86 -23.96 13.85
C ARG A 141 1.22 -24.86 14.92
N ALA A 142 0.75 -24.30 16.03
CA ALA A 142 0.31 -25.10 17.18
C ALA A 142 -1.13 -25.63 17.09
N THR A 143 -1.97 -25.16 16.15
CA THR A 143 -3.40 -25.55 16.11
C THR A 143 -3.76 -26.63 15.11
N ILE A 144 -2.80 -27.14 14.33
CA ILE A 144 -2.99 -28.26 13.39
C ILE A 144 -2.32 -29.52 13.93
N SER A 145 -2.50 -29.81 15.22
CA SER A 145 -2.17 -31.11 15.80
C SER A 145 -2.88 -31.28 17.14
N SER A 146 -4.21 -31.39 17.14
CA SER A 146 -4.99 -31.95 18.24
C SER A 146 -6.28 -32.56 17.72
#